data_AF-A0A834CC74-F1
#
_entry.id   AF-A0A834CC74-F1
#
_cell.length_a   1.000
_cell.length_b   1.000
_cell.length_c   1.000
_cell.angle_alpha   90.00
_cell.angle_beta   90.00
_cell.angle_gamma   90.00
#
_symmetry.space_group_name_H-M   'P 1'
#
loop_
_entity.id
_entity.type
_entity.pdbx_description
1 polymer ?
#
loop_
_entity_poly.entity_id
_entity_poly.type
_entity_poly.pdbx_seq_one_letter_code
_entity_poly.pdbx_strand_id
1 'polypeptide(L)'
;MRYPIAVRDAKGCELRCRYVLTCGGLYSDRLSQISGCSREPRIVPFRGDYLVLKPEKRYLVKGNIYPIPDPRFPFLGVHFTPRMDGGVWLGPNAVLAFKREGYNVYDFSAQDFADALSFRGLQKLVLKNVAYGVGEMYRGVFVGAQVKILQKFIPELQQSDVLRGPAGVRAQALDRDGNLVD
;
A
#
# COMPACT_ATOMS: atom_id res chain seq x y z
N MET A 1 -28.92 5.46 -28.69
CA MET A 1 -27.56 5.34 -29.28
C MET A 1 -27.01 3.93 -29.04
N ARG A 2 -26.32 3.31 -30.01
CA ARG A 2 -25.78 1.93 -29.91
C ARG A 2 -24.60 1.80 -28.94
N TYR A 3 -23.86 2.90 -28.71
CA TYR A 3 -22.69 3.01 -27.83
C TYR A 3 -22.77 4.35 -27.07
N PRO A 4 -23.48 4.41 -25.93
CA PRO A 4 -23.77 5.65 -25.23
C PRO A 4 -22.59 6.23 -24.44
N ILE A 5 -21.56 5.44 -24.11
CA ILE A 5 -20.42 5.90 -23.30
C ILE A 5 -19.27 6.29 -24.22
N ALA A 6 -18.67 7.46 -23.97
CA ALA A 6 -17.46 7.92 -24.65
C ALA A 6 -16.30 8.02 -23.63
N VAL A 7 -15.21 7.32 -23.90
CA VAL A 7 -13.96 7.39 -23.13
C VAL A 7 -12.95 8.17 -23.95
N ARG A 8 -12.33 9.18 -23.33
CA ARG A 8 -11.35 10.06 -23.98
C ARG A 8 -10.00 9.96 -23.28
N ASP A 9 -8.94 9.83 -24.05
CA ASP A 9 -7.58 9.93 -23.53
C ASP A 9 -7.06 11.38 -23.59
N ALA A 10 -5.87 11.61 -23.02
CA ALA A 10 -5.24 12.93 -23.00
C ALA A 10 -4.78 13.42 -24.39
N LYS A 11 -4.75 12.55 -25.41
CA LYS A 11 -4.36 12.87 -26.79
C LYS A 11 -5.56 13.19 -27.68
N GLY A 12 -6.78 13.11 -27.13
CA GLY A 12 -8.02 13.39 -27.85
C GLY A 12 -8.60 12.18 -28.59
N CYS A 13 -8.06 10.97 -28.39
CA CYS A 13 -8.67 9.76 -28.94
C CYS A 13 -9.97 9.44 -28.18
N GLU A 14 -11.06 9.19 -28.92
CA GLU A 14 -12.35 8.81 -28.37
C GLU A 14 -12.68 7.35 -28.69
N LEU A 15 -13.01 6.57 -27.67
CA LEU A 15 -13.55 5.22 -27.79
C LEU A 15 -15.01 5.20 -27.31
N ARG A 16 -15.92 4.67 -28.13
CA ARG A 16 -17.33 4.51 -27.77
C ARG A 16 -17.67 3.06 -27.46
N CYS A 17 -18.42 2.86 -26.37
CA CYS A 17 -18.81 1.52 -25.92
C CYS A 17 -20.19 1.52 -25.24
N ARG A 18 -20.69 0.33 -24.90
CA ARG A 18 -21.92 0.15 -24.12
C ARG A 18 -21.67 0.12 -22.61
N TYR A 19 -20.54 -0.44 -22.21
CA TYR A 19 -20.14 -0.64 -20.83
C TYR A 19 -18.66 -0.31 -20.69
N VAL A 20 -18.28 0.24 -19.54
CA VAL A 20 -16.89 0.49 -19.15
C VAL A 20 -16.68 -0.10 -17.77
N LEU A 21 -15.63 -0.90 -17.61
CA LEU A 21 -15.13 -1.35 -16.32
C LEU A 21 -13.77 -0.70 -16.08
N THR A 22 -13.64 0.04 -15.00
CA THR A 22 -12.37 0.71 -14.64
C THR A 22 -11.63 -0.06 -13.57
N CYS A 23 -10.42 -0.51 -13.87
CA CYS A 23 -9.51 -1.17 -12.92
C CYS A 23 -8.38 -0.20 -12.50
N GLY A 24 -8.76 0.99 -12.01
CA GLY A 24 -7.84 2.11 -11.81
C GLY A 24 -6.90 1.99 -10.61
N GLY A 25 -7.03 0.94 -9.79
CA GLY A 25 -6.24 0.73 -8.57
C GLY A 25 -6.19 1.99 -7.71
N LEU A 26 -4.99 2.58 -7.63
CA LEU A 26 -4.69 3.81 -6.89
C LEU A 26 -5.45 5.05 -7.37
N TYR A 27 -6.18 5.00 -8.49
CA TYR A 27 -6.96 6.11 -9.05
C TYR A 27 -8.46 5.79 -9.16
N SER A 28 -8.94 4.69 -8.57
CA SER A 28 -10.32 4.23 -8.76
C SER A 28 -11.39 5.24 -8.32
N ASP A 29 -11.19 5.94 -7.20
CA ASP A 29 -12.10 7.00 -6.75
C ASP A 29 -12.14 8.21 -7.70
N ARG A 30 -11.02 8.55 -8.34
CA ARG A 30 -10.96 9.62 -9.34
C ARG A 30 -11.65 9.22 -10.63
N LEU A 31 -11.45 7.98 -11.09
CA LEU A 31 -12.18 7.45 -12.25
C LEU A 31 -13.69 7.42 -12.01
N SER A 32 -14.11 7.10 -10.78
CA SER A 32 -15.51 7.18 -10.37
C SER A 32 -16.06 8.60 -10.53
N GLN A 33 -15.34 9.62 -10.03
CA GLN A 33 -15.75 11.03 -10.21
C GLN A 33 -15.80 11.47 -11.67
N ILE A 34 -14.79 11.11 -12.47
CA ILE A 34 -14.75 11.44 -13.90
C ILE A 34 -15.94 10.80 -14.64
N SER A 35 -16.41 9.65 -14.15
CA SER A 35 -17.59 8.95 -14.68
C SER A 35 -18.92 9.49 -14.14
N GLY A 36 -18.91 10.59 -13.37
CA GLY A 36 -20.11 11.20 -12.77
C GLY A 36 -20.63 10.50 -11.51
N CYS A 37 -19.88 9.54 -10.96
CA CYS A 37 -20.24 8.78 -9.76
C CYS A 37 -19.61 9.41 -8.50
N SER A 38 -19.98 8.85 -7.33
CA SER A 38 -19.42 9.28 -6.05
C SER A 38 -17.92 9.00 -5.95
N ARG A 39 -17.19 9.89 -5.26
CA ARG A 39 -15.80 9.64 -4.89
C ARG A 39 -15.65 8.69 -3.69
N GLU A 40 -16.76 8.24 -3.11
CA GLU A 40 -16.75 7.39 -1.93
C GLU A 40 -17.02 5.92 -2.28
N PRO A 41 -16.29 4.98 -1.66
CA PRO A 41 -15.17 5.21 -0.70
C PRO A 41 -13.94 5.84 -1.38
N ARG A 42 -13.16 6.62 -0.63
CA ARG A 42 -11.94 7.25 -1.18
C ARG A 42 -10.78 6.28 -1.15
N ILE A 43 -9.89 6.41 -2.13
CA ILE A 43 -8.63 5.65 -2.17
C ILE A 43 -7.52 6.45 -1.47
N VAL A 44 -6.94 5.87 -0.43
CA VAL A 44 -5.78 6.38 0.30
C VAL A 44 -4.58 5.48 0.02
N PRO A 45 -3.44 6.03 -0.45
CA PRO A 45 -2.27 5.23 -0.77
C PRO A 45 -1.43 4.91 0.47
N PHE A 46 -1.22 3.63 0.76
CA PHE A 46 -0.30 3.17 1.79
C PHE A 46 0.90 2.49 1.14
N ARG A 47 2.10 3.06 1.31
CA ARG A 47 3.34 2.45 0.84
C ARG A 47 3.80 1.39 1.83
N GLY A 48 4.19 0.25 1.29
CA GLY A 48 4.86 -0.81 2.01
C GLY A 48 6.24 -1.08 1.44
N ASP A 49 7.26 -0.79 2.23
CA ASP A 49 8.66 -1.05 1.96
C ASP A 49 9.01 -2.49 2.36
N TYR A 50 9.64 -3.23 1.45
CA TYR A 50 10.12 -4.57 1.71
C TYR A 50 11.62 -4.56 2.03
N LEU A 51 12.04 -5.55 2.81
CA LEU A 51 13.41 -6.02 2.83
C LEU A 51 13.52 -7.29 1.97
N VAL A 52 14.72 -7.65 1.56
CA VAL A 52 14.99 -8.92 0.88
C VAL A 52 16.11 -9.66 1.59
N LEU A 53 15.98 -10.98 1.72
CA LEU A 53 17.08 -11.80 2.25
C LEU A 53 18.23 -11.86 1.24
N LYS A 54 19.45 -11.74 1.77
CA LYS A 54 20.65 -12.02 1.01
C LYS A 54 20.66 -13.47 0.50
N PRO A 55 21.24 -13.74 -0.69
CA PRO A 55 21.26 -15.07 -1.29
C PRO A 55 21.66 -16.19 -0.32
N GLU A 56 22.72 -15.98 0.43
CA GLU A 56 23.30 -16.93 1.39
C GLU A 56 22.42 -17.18 2.63
N LYS A 57 21.36 -16.40 2.84
CA LYS A 57 20.43 -16.51 3.98
C LYS A 57 19.03 -16.98 3.59
N ARG A 58 18.77 -17.21 2.29
CA ARG A 58 17.44 -17.63 1.80
C ARG A 58 16.97 -18.97 2.40
N TYR A 59 17.89 -19.83 2.82
CA TYR A 59 17.58 -21.13 3.44
C TYR A 59 16.75 -21.01 4.74
N LEU A 60 16.76 -19.83 5.39
CA LEU A 60 15.97 -19.54 6.58
C LEU A 60 14.46 -19.64 6.34
N VAL A 61 14.01 -19.46 5.09
CA VAL A 61 12.59 -19.42 4.73
C VAL A 61 12.32 -20.44 3.63
N LYS A 62 11.62 -21.51 3.96
CA LYS A 62 11.25 -22.58 3.01
C LYS A 62 9.82 -22.46 2.47
N GLY A 63 9.06 -21.49 2.95
CA GLY A 63 7.67 -21.29 2.59
C GLY A 63 7.16 -19.92 3.04
N ASN A 64 5.91 -19.63 2.72
CA ASN A 64 5.24 -18.41 3.17
C ASN A 64 5.05 -18.43 4.68
N ILE A 65 5.43 -17.35 5.36
CA ILE A 65 5.21 -17.17 6.81
C ILE A 65 4.38 -15.91 7.01
N TYR A 66 3.19 -16.05 7.59
CA TYR A 66 2.25 -14.97 7.85
C TYR A 66 1.87 -14.92 9.33
N PRO A 67 1.78 -13.73 9.94
CA PRO A 67 1.24 -13.57 11.28
C PRO A 67 -0.28 -13.84 11.27
N ILE A 68 -0.82 -14.17 12.44
CA ILE A 68 -2.27 -14.11 12.65
C ILE A 68 -2.69 -12.63 12.52
N PRO A 69 -3.65 -12.28 11.65
CA PRO A 69 -4.07 -10.89 11.46
C PRO A 69 -4.63 -10.28 12.75
N ASP A 70 -4.25 -9.03 13.04
CA ASP A 70 -4.92 -8.24 14.08
C ASP A 70 -6.25 -7.71 13.49
N PRO A 71 -7.42 -8.02 14.08
CA PRO A 71 -8.71 -7.56 13.57
C PRO A 71 -8.82 -6.02 13.48
N ARG A 72 -8.04 -5.30 14.28
CA ARG A 72 -8.00 -3.82 14.24
C ARG A 72 -7.26 -3.30 13.00
N PHE A 73 -6.37 -4.10 12.44
CA PHE A 73 -5.50 -3.75 11.32
C PHE A 73 -5.24 -4.95 10.39
N PRO A 74 -6.26 -5.41 9.64
CA PRO A 74 -6.17 -6.65 8.86
C PRO A 74 -5.15 -6.59 7.71
N PHE A 75 -4.68 -5.39 7.36
CA PHE A 75 -3.70 -5.13 6.30
C PHE A 75 -2.28 -4.92 6.83
N LEU A 76 -2.07 -4.99 8.16
CA LEU A 76 -0.76 -4.77 8.80
C LEU A 76 -0.19 -6.09 9.30
N GLY A 77 1.07 -6.35 8.94
CA GLY A 77 1.81 -7.51 9.40
C GLY A 77 2.99 -7.79 8.50
N VAL A 78 4.13 -8.10 9.11
CA VAL A 78 5.30 -8.53 8.36
C VAL A 78 5.14 -9.99 7.99
N HIS A 79 5.38 -10.33 6.73
CA HIS A 79 5.40 -11.69 6.24
C HIS A 79 6.72 -12.00 5.54
N PHE A 80 6.96 -13.29 5.33
CA PHE A 80 8.09 -13.81 4.57
C PHE A 80 7.53 -14.47 3.32
N THR A 81 7.96 -14.01 2.16
CA THR A 81 7.39 -14.45 0.87
C THR A 81 8.50 -14.92 -0.06
N PRO A 82 8.70 -16.24 -0.20
CA PRO A 82 9.49 -16.80 -1.29
C PRO A 82 8.92 -16.41 -2.65
N ARG A 83 9.81 -16.08 -3.57
CA ARG A 83 9.50 -15.60 -4.92
C ARG A 83 9.90 -16.65 -5.96
N MET A 84 9.28 -16.57 -7.13
CA MET A 84 9.56 -17.49 -8.25
C MET A 84 10.99 -17.39 -8.77
N ASP A 85 11.66 -16.25 -8.56
CA ASP A 85 13.07 -16.02 -8.89
C ASP A 85 14.04 -16.53 -7.81
N GLY A 86 13.52 -17.22 -6.79
CA GLY A 86 14.28 -17.70 -5.64
C GLY A 86 14.62 -16.61 -4.61
N GLY A 87 14.19 -15.35 -4.79
CA GLY A 87 14.29 -14.32 -3.77
C GLY A 87 13.33 -14.56 -2.60
N VAL A 88 13.59 -13.93 -1.44
CA VAL A 88 12.66 -13.94 -0.31
C VAL A 88 12.45 -12.52 0.17
N TRP A 89 11.20 -12.06 0.11
CA TRP A 89 10.81 -10.71 0.53
C TRP A 89 10.29 -10.74 1.97
N LEU A 90 10.65 -9.73 2.75
CA LEU A 90 10.30 -9.58 4.15
C LEU A 90 9.55 -8.27 4.36
N GLY A 91 8.41 -8.32 5.06
CA GLY A 91 7.54 -7.16 5.29
C GLY A 91 6.17 -7.37 4.63
N PRO A 92 5.52 -6.32 4.11
CA PRO A 92 5.97 -4.94 4.14
C PRO A 92 5.74 -4.30 5.52
N ASN A 93 6.30 -3.10 5.73
CA ASN A 93 5.71 -2.15 6.67
C ASN A 93 4.49 -1.46 6.02
N ALA A 94 3.85 -0.51 6.70
CA ALA A 94 2.80 0.29 6.08
C ALA A 94 2.88 1.75 6.54
N VAL A 95 3.26 2.62 5.62
CA VAL A 95 3.34 4.07 5.84
C VAL A 95 2.43 4.79 4.86
N LEU A 96 1.84 5.91 5.28
CA LEU A 96 1.05 6.74 4.37
C LEU A 96 1.96 7.27 3.26
N ALA A 97 1.57 7.07 2.00
CA ALA A 97 2.28 7.64 0.86
C ALA A 97 1.76 9.07 0.58
N PHE A 98 2.66 10.00 0.28
CA PHE A 98 2.30 11.39 -0.04
C PHE A 98 2.07 11.64 -1.54
N LYS A 99 2.00 10.55 -2.30
CA LYS A 99 1.65 10.49 -3.72
C LYS A 99 0.97 9.15 -3.96
N ARG A 100 -0.05 9.10 -4.82
CA ARG A 100 -0.76 7.85 -5.16
C ARG A 100 0.21 6.80 -5.70
N GLU A 101 1.09 7.20 -6.61
CA GLU A 101 2.20 6.37 -7.10
C GLU A 101 3.52 6.78 -6.44
N GLY A 102 3.52 6.87 -5.10
CA GLY A 102 4.70 7.19 -4.31
C GLY A 102 5.50 5.95 -3.94
N TYR A 103 6.23 5.38 -4.89
CA TYR A 103 7.03 4.16 -4.69
C TYR A 103 8.36 4.44 -4.00
N ASN A 104 8.83 5.70 -4.00
CA ASN A 104 10.04 6.12 -3.30
C ASN A 104 9.71 6.87 -2.01
N VAL A 105 10.70 6.94 -1.10
CA VAL A 105 10.60 7.67 0.17
C VAL A 105 10.25 9.15 -0.02
N TYR A 106 10.82 9.76 -1.06
CA TYR A 106 10.71 11.19 -1.34
C TYR A 106 9.66 11.53 -2.41
N ASP A 107 8.90 10.55 -2.90
CA ASP A 107 7.85 10.82 -3.87
C ASP A 107 6.72 11.61 -3.20
N PHE A 108 6.49 12.82 -3.71
CA PHE A 108 5.54 13.76 -3.15
C PHE A 108 4.66 14.36 -4.25
N SER A 109 3.37 14.52 -3.97
CA SER A 109 2.43 15.25 -4.81
C SER A 109 1.62 16.19 -3.92
N ALA A 110 1.77 17.49 -4.13
CA ALA A 110 1.03 18.49 -3.36
C ALA A 110 -0.49 18.31 -3.48
N GLN A 111 -0.97 17.92 -4.68
CA GLN A 111 -2.38 17.65 -4.93
C GLN A 111 -2.87 16.42 -4.16
N ASP A 112 -2.14 15.29 -4.23
CA ASP A 112 -2.54 14.08 -3.51
C ASP A 112 -2.45 14.27 -1.99
N PHE A 113 -1.43 14.99 -1.54
CA PHE A 113 -1.24 15.30 -0.13
C PHE A 113 -2.35 16.18 0.44
N ALA A 114 -2.70 17.28 -0.24
CA ALA A 114 -3.80 18.15 0.18
C ALA A 114 -5.15 17.42 0.15
N ASP A 115 -5.35 16.56 -0.86
CA ASP A 115 -6.53 15.73 -0.98
C ASP A 115 -6.65 14.70 0.16
N ALA A 116 -5.54 14.07 0.54
CA ALA A 116 -5.48 13.15 1.66
C ALA A 116 -5.72 13.88 3.00
N LEU A 117 -5.03 14.99 3.23
CA LEU A 117 -5.17 15.78 4.47
C LEU A 117 -6.57 16.35 4.66
N SER A 118 -7.25 16.78 3.59
CA SER A 118 -8.61 17.31 3.66
C SER A 118 -9.67 16.22 3.86
N PHE A 119 -9.31 14.94 3.73
CA PHE A 119 -10.25 13.86 3.86
C PHE A 119 -10.51 13.45 5.32
N ARG A 120 -11.73 13.73 5.78
CA ARG A 120 -12.18 13.41 7.15
C ARG A 120 -11.99 11.94 7.55
N GLY A 121 -12.21 11.00 6.63
CA GLY A 121 -12.01 9.57 6.90
C GLY A 121 -10.56 9.27 7.29
N LEU A 122 -9.59 9.82 6.54
CA LEU A 122 -8.18 9.64 6.85
C LEU A 122 -7.80 10.32 8.17
N GLN A 123 -8.30 11.53 8.43
CA GLN A 123 -8.07 12.23 9.70
C GLN A 123 -8.53 11.38 10.89
N LYS A 124 -9.73 10.81 10.83
CA LYS A 124 -10.26 9.92 11.87
C LYS A 124 -9.41 8.66 12.03
N LEU A 125 -9.01 8.03 10.93
CA LEU A 125 -8.14 6.85 10.95
C LEU A 125 -6.79 7.16 11.60
N VAL A 126 -6.15 8.27 11.23
CA VAL A 126 -4.85 8.67 11.78
C VAL A 126 -4.99 8.97 13.27
N LEU A 127 -5.97 9.79 13.68
CA LEU A 127 -6.20 10.14 15.09
C LEU A 127 -6.44 8.92 15.97
N LYS A 128 -7.17 7.91 15.47
CA LYS A 128 -7.43 6.67 16.20
C LYS A 128 -6.15 5.81 16.36
N ASN A 129 -5.19 5.94 15.45
CA ASN A 129 -4.07 5.00 15.30
C ASN A 129 -2.68 5.68 15.29
N VAL A 130 -2.55 6.86 15.89
CA VAL A 130 -1.30 7.66 15.84
C VAL A 130 -0.09 6.86 16.34
N ALA A 131 -0.21 6.20 17.49
CA ALA A 131 0.89 5.41 18.07
C ALA A 131 1.37 4.30 17.11
N TYR A 132 0.43 3.68 16.38
CA TYR A 132 0.75 2.66 15.38
C TYR A 132 1.44 3.27 14.16
N GLY A 133 0.91 4.38 13.63
CA GLY A 133 1.50 5.08 12.49
C GLY A 133 2.94 5.52 12.73
N VAL A 134 3.22 6.08 13.91
CA VAL A 134 4.59 6.45 14.32
C VAL A 134 5.50 5.21 14.39
N GLY A 135 4.99 4.10 14.94
CA GLY A 135 5.73 2.83 14.97
C GLY A 135 6.09 2.31 13.58
N GLU A 136 5.18 2.39 12.62
CA GLU A 136 5.42 1.97 11.23
C GLU A 136 6.43 2.89 10.53
N MET A 137 6.34 4.22 10.72
CA MET A 137 7.32 5.15 10.18
C MET A 137 8.71 4.88 10.74
N TYR A 138 8.82 4.66 12.05
CA TYR A 138 10.07 4.29 12.69
C TYR A 138 10.65 3.00 12.09
N ARG A 139 9.83 1.97 11.89
CA ARG A 139 10.26 0.71 11.25
C ARG A 139 10.63 0.86 9.78
N GLY A 140 10.00 1.78 9.07
CA GLY A 140 10.37 2.12 7.70
C GLY A 140 11.75 2.74 7.59
N VAL A 141 12.11 3.62 8.53
CA VAL A 141 13.42 4.28 8.55
C VAL A 141 14.51 3.36 9.11
N PHE A 142 14.24 2.67 10.21
CA PHE A 142 15.23 1.85 10.92
C PHE A 142 15.08 0.37 10.62
N VAL A 143 15.93 -0.16 9.72
CA VAL A 143 15.94 -1.57 9.32
C VAL A 143 16.04 -2.51 10.52
N GLY A 144 16.88 -2.18 11.51
CA GLY A 144 17.02 -3.01 12.73
C GLY A 144 15.71 -3.16 13.51
N ALA A 145 14.85 -2.14 13.52
CA ALA A 145 13.55 -2.21 14.17
C ALA A 145 12.59 -3.15 13.43
N GLN A 146 12.62 -3.15 12.09
CA GLN A 146 11.85 -4.08 11.28
C GLN A 146 12.35 -5.53 11.46
N VAL A 147 13.67 -5.73 11.46
CA VAL A 147 14.29 -7.04 11.73
C VAL A 147 13.90 -7.57 13.10
N LYS A 148 13.85 -6.72 14.13
CA LYS A 148 13.41 -7.11 15.47
C LYS A 148 11.98 -7.66 15.52
N ILE A 149 11.08 -7.21 14.65
CA ILE A 149 9.73 -7.80 14.53
C ILE A 149 9.79 -9.14 13.80
N LEU A 150 10.54 -9.21 12.71
CA LEU A 150 10.74 -10.44 11.94
C LEU A 150 11.38 -11.56 12.79
N GLN A 151 12.23 -11.20 13.74
CA GLN A 151 12.85 -12.14 14.69
C GLN A 151 11.86 -12.88 15.60
N LYS A 152 10.60 -12.42 15.71
CA LYS A 152 9.55 -13.18 16.40
C LYS A 152 9.21 -14.50 15.68
N PHE A 153 9.51 -14.59 14.38
CA PHE A 153 9.27 -15.77 13.56
C PHE A 153 10.57 -16.53 13.26
N ILE A 154 11.67 -15.80 13.02
CA ILE A 154 12.99 -16.39 12.75
C ILE A 154 14.02 -15.74 13.68
N PRO A 155 14.23 -16.29 14.90
CA PRO A 155 15.08 -15.66 15.92
C PRO A 155 16.54 -15.46 15.49
N GLU A 156 17.05 -16.31 14.60
CA GLU A 156 18.42 -16.24 14.08
C GLU A 156 18.64 -15.17 12.99
N LEU A 157 17.57 -14.52 12.51
CA LEU A 157 17.67 -13.47 11.49
C LEU A 157 18.45 -12.27 12.02
N GLN A 158 19.46 -11.82 11.28
CA GLN A 158 20.25 -10.63 11.64
C GLN A 158 20.03 -9.46 10.70
N GLN A 159 20.35 -8.24 11.14
CA GLN A 159 20.26 -7.05 10.28
C GLN A 159 21.22 -7.14 9.08
N SER A 160 22.35 -7.82 9.23
CA SER A 160 23.31 -8.07 8.14
C SER A 160 22.79 -9.03 7.08
N ASP A 161 21.71 -9.76 7.34
CA ASP A 161 21.17 -10.80 6.45
C ASP A 161 20.17 -10.25 5.44
N VAL A 162 19.80 -8.97 5.59
CA VAL A 162 18.77 -8.31 4.80
C VAL A 162 19.31 -7.13 4.02
N LEU A 163 18.71 -6.86 2.87
CA LEU A 163 18.92 -5.67 2.06
C LEU A 163 17.59 -4.91 1.93
N ARG A 164 17.67 -3.61 1.62
CA ARG A 164 16.47 -2.84 1.22
C ARG A 164 15.93 -3.43 -0.08
N GLY A 165 14.64 -3.72 -0.08
CA GLY A 165 13.91 -4.24 -1.23
C GLY A 165 13.09 -3.15 -1.92
N PRO A 166 12.26 -3.54 -2.88
CA PRO A 166 11.32 -2.65 -3.53
C PRO A 166 10.20 -2.20 -2.57
N ALA A 167 9.41 -1.23 -3.00
CA ALA A 167 8.20 -0.82 -2.32
C ALA A 167 6.98 -1.11 -3.20
N GLY A 168 5.84 -1.38 -2.55
CA GLY A 168 4.52 -1.38 -3.19
C GLY A 168 3.66 -0.27 -2.62
N VAL A 169 2.66 0.21 -3.37
CA VAL A 169 1.65 1.13 -2.85
C VAL A 169 0.28 0.48 -2.95
N ARG A 170 -0.37 0.28 -1.82
CA ARG A 170 -1.71 -0.29 -1.71
C ARG A 170 -2.75 0.81 -1.86
N ALA A 171 -3.73 0.57 -2.73
CA ALA A 171 -4.92 1.39 -2.87
C ALA A 171 -5.94 1.00 -1.79
N GLN A 172 -5.94 1.70 -0.65
CA GLN A 172 -6.84 1.39 0.46
C GLN A 172 -8.13 2.20 0.35
N ALA A 173 -9.27 1.52 0.19
CA ALA A 173 -10.57 2.16 0.23
C ALA A 173 -10.98 2.49 1.66
N LEU A 174 -11.42 3.73 1.88
CA LEU A 174 -11.76 4.28 3.18
C LEU A 174 -13.06 5.11 3.08
N ASP A 175 -13.99 4.87 3.99
CA ASP A 175 -15.22 5.65 4.09
C ASP A 175 -15.00 7.00 4.83
N ARG A 176 -16.05 7.82 4.94
CA ARG A 176 -16.01 9.11 5.65
C ARG A 176 -15.74 8.99 7.15
N ASP A 177 -15.96 7.82 7.73
CA ASP A 177 -15.81 7.54 9.15
C ASP A 177 -14.44 6.98 9.50
N GLY A 178 -13.61 6.71 8.50
CA GLY A 178 -12.27 6.15 8.67
C GLY A 178 -12.28 4.64 8.82
N ASN A 179 -13.36 3.97 8.40
CA ASN A 179 -13.40 2.52 8.29
C ASN A 179 -12.90 2.08 6.92
N LEU A 180 -12.17 0.98 6.92
CA LEU A 180 -11.72 0.33 5.69
C LEU A 180 -12.92 -0.37 5.08
N VAL A 181 -13.13 -0.12 3.79
CA VAL A 181 -14.21 -0.72 3.03
C VAL A 181 -13.60 -1.73 2.08
N ASP A 182 -14.11 -2.96 2.11
CA ASP A 182 -13.77 -4.05 1.20
C ASP A 182 -15.08 -4.60 0.61
#